data_AF-A0A8T4XEB8-F1
#
_entry.id   AF-A0A8T4XEB8-F1
#
_cell.length_a   1.000
_cell.length_b   1.000
_cell.length_c   1.000
_cell.angle_alpha   90.00
_cell.angle_beta   90.00
_cell.angle_gamma   90.00
#
_symmetry.space_group_name_H-M   'P 1'
#
loop_
_entity.id
_entity.type
_entity.pdbx_description
1 polymer ?
#
loop_
_entity_poly.entity_id
_entity_poly.type
_entity_poly.pdbx_seq_one_letter_code
_entity_poly.pdbx_strand_id
1 'polypeptide(L)'
;MRFSEAHVFMEKMFMKVRRPRIISKQGIIGAISFLSIFFILNFIFSLIAAAICLAINLETLADNISVYAYYSLLIGVTAQLISFIIEERWRPTRADKEG
;
A
#
# COMPACT_ATOMS: atom_id res chain seq x y z
N MET A 1 -32.44 19.31 -34.12
CA MET A 1 -31.26 18.42 -34.35
C MET A 1 -29.99 18.84 -33.58
N ARG A 2 -30.06 19.61 -32.47
CA ARG A 2 -28.86 20.04 -31.71
C ARG A 2 -28.65 19.35 -30.36
N PHE A 3 -29.63 18.58 -29.87
CA PHE A 3 -29.53 17.86 -28.60
C PHE A 3 -28.88 16.47 -28.72
N SER A 4 -28.82 15.90 -29.93
CA SER A 4 -28.21 14.58 -30.17
C SER A 4 -26.66 14.65 -30.10
N GLU A 5 -26.06 15.74 -30.59
CA GLU A 5 -24.60 15.89 -30.60
C GLU A 5 -24.01 16.12 -29.21
N ALA A 6 -24.75 16.78 -28.31
CA ALA A 6 -24.32 16.96 -26.93
C ALA A 6 -24.20 15.63 -26.17
N HIS A 7 -25.07 14.65 -26.48
CA HIS A 7 -25.03 13.33 -25.87
C HIS A 7 -23.85 12.49 -26.37
N VAL A 8 -23.55 12.54 -27.67
CA VAL A 8 -22.38 11.87 -28.27
C VAL A 8 -21.07 12.52 -27.81
N PHE A 9 -21.07 13.85 -27.62
CA PHE A 9 -19.93 14.57 -27.07
C PHE A 9 -19.71 14.25 -25.59
N MET A 10 -20.78 14.13 -24.80
CA MET A 10 -20.72 13.67 -23.40
C MET A 10 -20.25 12.22 -23.28
N GLU A 11 -20.65 11.33 -24.20
CA GLU A 11 -20.15 9.95 -24.23
C GLU A 11 -18.65 9.89 -24.54
N LYS A 12 -18.19 10.69 -25.52
CA LYS A 12 -16.76 10.84 -25.84
C LYS A 12 -15.97 11.47 -24.69
N MET A 13 -16.59 12.36 -23.91
CA MET A 13 -15.98 12.99 -22.74
C MET A 13 -15.92 12.02 -21.54
N PHE A 14 -16.95 11.21 -21.30
CA PHE A 14 -16.98 10.21 -20.22
C PHE A 14 -16.11 8.98 -20.49
N MET A 15 -15.83 8.63 -21.76
CA MET A 15 -15.02 7.47 -22.11
C MET A 15 -13.50 7.66 -22.04
N LYS A 16 -13.01 8.78 -21.50
CA LYS A 16 -11.57 9.02 -21.32
C LYS A 16 -11.10 8.96 -19.87
N VAL A 17 -11.67 8.04 -19.09
CA VAL A 17 -11.07 7.59 -17.82
C VAL A 17 -10.75 6.09 -17.91
N ARG A 18 -10.10 5.68 -19.01
CA ARG A 18 -9.24 4.49 -18.90
C ARG A 18 -7.99 4.92 -18.17
N ARG A 19 -7.94 4.64 -16.86
CA ARG A 19 -6.71 4.71 -16.07
C ARG A 19 -5.60 4.07 -16.90
N PRO A 20 -4.56 4.81 -17.29
CA PRO A 20 -3.39 4.18 -17.87
C PRO A 20 -2.82 3.29 -16.77
N ARG A 21 -3.01 1.99 -16.91
CA ARG A 21 -2.24 0.97 -16.20
C ARG A 21 -0.80 1.25 -16.63
N ILE A 22 0.00 1.87 -15.75
CA ILE A 22 1.41 2.16 -15.99
C ILE A 22 2.14 0.82 -15.94
N ILE A 23 2.19 0.14 -17.09
CA ILE A 23 2.84 -1.15 -17.29
C ILE A 23 4.33 -0.86 -17.46
N SER A 24 5.12 -1.07 -16.40
CA SER A 24 6.54 -1.48 -16.45
C SER A 24 7.21 -1.50 -15.05
N LYS A 25 6.75 -0.69 -14.07
CA LYS A 25 7.24 -0.74 -12.66
C LYS A 25 6.32 -1.49 -11.67
N GLN A 26 5.22 -2.10 -12.16
CA GLN A 26 4.23 -2.81 -11.34
C GLN A 26 4.77 -4.03 -10.59
N GLY A 27 5.83 -4.67 -11.08
CA GLY A 27 6.39 -5.87 -10.43
C GLY A 27 6.99 -5.59 -9.06
N ILE A 28 7.76 -4.50 -8.92
CA ILE A 28 8.44 -4.16 -7.65
C ILE A 28 7.42 -3.64 -6.63
N ILE A 29 6.52 -2.74 -7.04
CA ILE A 29 5.47 -2.20 -6.16
C ILE A 29 4.52 -3.32 -5.73
N GLY A 30 4.16 -4.24 -6.63
CA GLY A 30 3.37 -5.43 -6.30
C GLY A 30 4.09 -6.36 -5.32
N ALA A 31 5.39 -6.61 -5.53
CA ALA A 31 6.20 -7.45 -4.64
C ALA A 31 6.34 -6.85 -3.22
N ILE A 32 6.57 -5.54 -3.12
CA ILE A 32 6.65 -4.86 -1.81
C ILE A 32 5.30 -4.89 -1.10
N SER A 33 4.20 -4.68 -1.83
CA SER A 33 2.85 -4.73 -1.25
C SER A 33 2.53 -6.11 -0.66
N PHE A 34 2.93 -7.19 -1.36
CA PHE A 34 2.80 -8.55 -0.85
C PHE A 34 3.68 -8.76 0.38
N LEU A 35 4.95 -8.35 0.32
CA LEU A 35 5.90 -8.46 1.42
C LEU A 35 5.38 -7.77 2.70
N SER A 36 4.82 -6.56 2.58
CA SER A 36 4.23 -5.82 3.69
C SER A 36 3.09 -6.57 4.37
N ILE A 37 2.21 -7.25 3.61
CA ILE A 37 1.14 -8.08 4.18
C ILE A 37 1.72 -9.24 5.01
N PHE A 38 2.76 -9.91 4.52
CA PHE A 38 3.43 -10.99 5.26
C PHE A 38 4.08 -10.48 6.56
N PHE A 39 4.68 -9.30 6.55
CA PHE A 39 5.26 -8.70 7.75
C PHE A 39 4.18 -8.34 8.78
N ILE A 40 3.04 -7.78 8.34
CA ILE A 40 1.93 -7.44 9.24
C ILE A 40 1.34 -8.72 9.86
N LEU A 41 1.18 -9.80 9.09
CA LEU A 41 0.68 -11.08 9.61
C LEU A 41 1.65 -11.69 10.63
N ASN A 42 2.96 -11.68 10.35
CA ASN A 42 3.98 -12.15 11.30
C ASN A 42 3.99 -11.32 12.59
N PHE A 43 3.80 -10.00 12.48
CA PHE A 43 3.68 -9.11 13.63
C PHE A 43 2.48 -9.47 14.51
N ILE A 44 1.29 -9.63 13.91
CA ILE A 44 0.08 -10.02 14.66
C ILE A 44 0.30 -11.36 15.36
N PHE A 45 0.86 -12.35 14.66
CA PHE A 45 1.12 -13.66 15.24
C PHE A 45 2.14 -13.61 16.39
N SER A 46 3.19 -12.81 16.26
CA SER A 46 4.17 -12.60 17.33
C SER A 46 3.56 -11.93 18.56
N LEU A 47 2.66 -10.96 18.38
CA LEU A 47 1.95 -10.34 19.51
C LEU A 47 1.03 -11.32 20.23
N ILE A 48 0.34 -12.19 19.50
CA ILE A 48 -0.48 -13.24 20.10
C ILE A 48 0.42 -14.20 20.91
N ALA A 49 1.55 -14.61 20.36
CA ALA A 49 2.51 -15.45 21.06
C ALA A 49 3.09 -14.77 22.32
N ALA A 50 3.43 -13.48 22.24
CA ALA A 50 3.88 -12.69 23.38
C ALA A 50 2.81 -12.59 24.47
N ALA A 51 1.55 -12.35 24.09
CA ALA A 51 0.43 -12.30 25.02
C ALA A 51 0.19 -13.64 25.72
N ILE A 52 0.31 -14.76 24.99
CA ILE A 52 0.23 -16.11 25.57
C ILE A 52 1.39 -16.32 26.56
N CYS A 53 2.62 -15.95 26.20
CA CYS A 53 3.79 -16.05 27.09
C CYS A 53 3.61 -15.22 28.36
N LEU A 54 3.04 -14.03 28.24
CA LEU A 54 2.74 -13.17 29.38
C LEU A 54 1.65 -13.81 30.28
N ALA A 55 0.64 -14.44 29.69
CA ALA A 55 -0.43 -15.13 30.43
C ALA A 55 0.07 -16.35 31.23
N ILE A 56 1.11 -17.03 30.75
CA ILE A 56 1.79 -18.12 31.48
C ILE A 56 2.95 -17.63 32.36
N ASN A 57 3.03 -16.31 32.60
CA ASN A 57 3.99 -15.65 33.48
C ASN A 57 5.47 -15.81 33.04
N LEU A 58 5.72 -15.97 31.74
CA LEU A 58 7.06 -15.98 31.13
C LEU A 58 7.43 -14.58 30.64
N GLU A 59 7.55 -13.63 31.57
CA GLU A 59 7.75 -12.20 31.29
C GLU A 59 8.97 -11.93 30.39
N THR A 60 10.12 -12.54 30.69
CA THR A 60 11.36 -12.35 29.91
C THR A 60 11.22 -12.83 28.47
N LEU A 61 10.47 -13.91 28.25
CA LEU A 61 10.26 -14.43 26.90
C LEU A 61 9.25 -13.57 26.14
N ALA A 62 8.17 -13.14 26.80
CA ALA A 62 7.17 -12.24 26.22
C ALA A 62 7.78 -10.92 25.76
N ASP A 63 8.66 -10.32 26.57
CA ASP A 63 9.34 -9.07 26.24
C ASP A 63 10.23 -9.22 25.00
N ASN A 64 11.04 -10.28 24.95
CA ASN A 64 11.87 -10.59 23.79
C ASN A 64 11.02 -10.77 22.51
N ILE A 65 9.92 -11.53 22.59
CA ILE A 65 9.01 -11.72 21.44
C ILE A 65 8.40 -10.39 20.99
N SER A 66 8.02 -9.52 21.94
CA SER A 66 7.47 -8.20 21.66
C SER A 66 8.47 -7.31 20.92
N VAL A 67 9.75 -7.35 21.30
CA VAL A 67 10.84 -6.67 20.59
C VAL A 67 10.99 -7.19 19.16
N TYR A 68 10.96 -8.50 18.95
CA TYR A 68 10.97 -9.09 17.60
C TYR A 68 9.76 -8.68 16.75
N ALA A 69 8.57 -8.62 17.37
CA ALA A 69 7.36 -8.14 16.72
C ALA A 69 7.54 -6.69 16.25
N TYR A 70 8.07 -5.82 17.12
CA TYR A 70 8.31 -4.41 16.79
C TYR A 70 9.22 -4.23 15.57
N TYR A 71 10.34 -4.96 15.50
CA TYR A 71 11.23 -4.89 14.33
C TYR A 71 10.54 -5.36 13.04
N SER A 72 9.74 -6.42 13.13
CA SER A 72 8.98 -6.93 11.98
C SER A 72 7.98 -5.92 11.45
N LEU A 73 7.27 -5.21 12.34
CA LEU A 73 6.35 -4.12 11.98
C LEU A 73 7.11 -2.97 11.31
N LEU A 74 8.22 -2.54 11.91
CA LEU A 74 9.00 -1.40 11.42
C LEU A 74 9.46 -1.64 9.97
N ILE A 75 9.96 -2.85 9.66
CA ILE A 75 10.41 -3.21 8.31
C ILE A 75 9.23 -3.20 7.33
N GLY A 76 8.11 -3.82 7.69
CA GLY A 76 6.92 -3.90 6.84
C GLY A 76 6.31 -2.53 6.49
N VAL A 77 6.18 -1.66 7.49
CA VAL A 77 5.64 -0.30 7.33
C VAL A 77 6.63 0.60 6.57
N THR A 78 7.93 0.50 6.86
CA THR A 78 8.95 1.30 6.16
C THR A 78 9.00 0.95 4.67
N ALA A 79 8.93 -0.34 4.32
CA ALA A 79 8.87 -0.76 2.92
C ALA A 79 7.63 -0.22 2.19
N GLN A 80 6.47 -0.24 2.86
CA GLN A 80 5.22 0.31 2.32
C GLN A 80 5.28 1.84 2.16
N LEU A 81 5.87 2.53 3.14
CA LEU A 81 6.06 3.98 3.12
C LEU A 81 7.00 4.40 1.99
N ILE A 82 8.14 3.71 1.82
CA ILE A 82 9.08 3.96 0.73
C ILE A 82 8.37 3.76 -0.62
N SER A 83 7.59 2.71 -0.77
CA SER A 83 6.82 2.46 -2.00
C SER A 83 5.85 3.59 -2.30
N PHE A 84 5.13 4.07 -1.29
CA PHE A 84 4.21 5.19 -1.42
C PHE A 84 4.91 6.49 -1.82
N ILE A 85 6.04 6.82 -1.18
CA ILE A 85 6.82 8.02 -1.50
C ILE A 85 7.36 7.96 -2.93
N ILE A 86 7.85 6.78 -3.36
CA ILE A 86 8.31 6.57 -4.73
C ILE A 86 7.14 6.81 -5.69
N GLU A 87 5.98 6.20 -5.43
CA GLU A 87 4.80 6.37 -6.28
C GLU A 87 4.35 7.84 -6.38
N GLU A 88 4.34 8.57 -5.27
CA GLU A 88 3.93 9.97 -5.26
C GLU A 88 4.93 10.88 -5.99
N ARG A 89 6.24 10.65 -5.81
CA ARG A 89 7.29 11.41 -6.51
C ARG A 89 7.24 11.23 -8.03
N TRP A 90 6.82 10.07 -8.52
CA TRP A 90 6.73 9.78 -9.96
C TRP A 90 5.37 10.16 -10.55
N ARG A 91 4.44 10.73 -9.77
CA ARG A 91 3.19 11.28 -10.28
C ARG A 91 3.53 12.58 -11.03
N PRO A 92 3.55 12.59 -12.37
CA PRO A 92 3.87 13.81 -13.10
C PRO A 92 2.78 14.82 -12.79
N THR A 93 3.17 16.05 -12.43
CA THR A 93 2.29 17.18 -12.20
C THR A 93 1.47 17.46 -13.45
N ARG A 94 0.34 16.75 -13.63
CA ARG A 94 -0.62 16.97 -14.72
C ARG A 94 -1.43 18.27 -14.53
N ALA A 95 -0.90 19.22 -13.77
CA ALA A 95 -1.54 20.49 -13.44
C ALA A 95 -0.97 21.67 -14.25
N ASP A 96 0.01 21.46 -15.14
CA ASP A 96 0.64 22.54 -15.92
C ASP A 96 0.08 22.72 -17.35
N LYS A 97 -0.83 21.83 -17.80
CA LYS A 97 -1.32 21.82 -19.20
C LYS A 97 -2.73 22.36 -19.40
N GLU A 98 -3.25 23.16 -18.46
CA GLU A 98 -4.51 23.90 -18.62
C GLU A 98 -4.28 25.43 -18.51
N GLY A 99 -3.15 25.91 -19.05
CA GLY A 99 -2.88 27.33 -19.31
C GLY A 99 -2.96 27.66 -20.79
#